data_AF-A0A922MAG8-F1
#
_entry.id   AF-A0A922MAG8-F1
#
_cell.length_a   1.000
_cell.length_b   1.000
_cell.length_c   1.000
_cell.angle_alpha   90.00
_cell.angle_beta   90.00
_cell.angle_gamma   90.00
#
_symmetry.space_group_name_H-M   'P 1'
#
loop_
_entity.id
_entity.type
_entity.pdbx_description
1 polymer ?
#
loop_
_entity_poly.entity_id
_entity_poly.type
_entity_poly.pdbx_seq_one_letter_code
_entity_poly.pdbx_strand_id
1 'polypeptide(L)' 'HTRSWGVAYPEILTKCYLLGEVVGLGPMDPTQNSTYNLIGDLFREVQEVFPDKYFHLGGDEVAMDCW' A
#
# COMPACT_ATOMS: atom_id res chain seq x y z
N HIS A 1 -0.53 7.67 -0.49
CA HIS A 1 0.26 7.90 -1.72
C HIS A 1 0.73 6.61 -2.44
N THR A 2 -0.18 5.69 -2.81
CA THR A 2 0.21 4.34 -3.30
C THR A 2 -0.58 3.86 -4.52
N ARG A 3 -1.38 4.73 -5.15
CA ARG A 3 -2.30 4.34 -6.25
C ARG A 3 -1.61 3.66 -7.43
N SER A 4 -0.39 4.07 -7.77
CA SER A 4 0.37 3.46 -8.88
C SER A 4 0.76 1.99 -8.64
N TRP A 5 0.85 1.56 -7.38
CA TRP A 5 1.30 0.22 -7.01
C TRP A 5 0.21 -0.83 -7.31
N GLY A 6 -1.06 -0.43 -7.16
CA GLY A 6 -2.21 -1.26 -7.50
C GLY A 6 -2.37 -1.55 -9.00
N VAL A 7 -1.57 -0.91 -9.87
CA VAL A 7 -1.53 -1.27 -11.30
C VAL A 7 -0.86 -2.63 -11.50
N ALA A 8 0.19 -2.92 -10.73
CA ALA A 8 0.92 -4.18 -10.79
C ALA A 8 0.38 -5.21 -9.78
N TYR A 9 -0.07 -4.74 -8.61
CA TYR A 9 -0.54 -5.57 -7.50
C TYR A 9 -1.94 -5.14 -7.08
N PRO A 10 -2.99 -5.45 -7.87
CA PRO A 10 -4.34 -4.95 -7.63
C PRO A 10 -4.94 -5.38 -6.28
N GLU A 11 -4.45 -6.47 -5.69
CA GLU A 11 -4.89 -7.03 -4.42
C GLU A 11 -4.41 -6.29 -3.16
N ILE A 12 -3.46 -5.35 -3.29
CA ILE A 12 -2.89 -4.65 -2.13
C ILE A 12 -3.62 -3.35 -1.79
N LEU A 13 -4.52 -2.87 -2.65
CA LEU A 13 -5.28 -1.63 -2.41
C LEU A 13 -6.71 -1.95 -1.97
N THR A 14 -7.21 -1.23 -0.98
CA THR A 14 -8.59 -1.37 -0.50
C THR A 14 -9.57 -0.98 -1.61
N LYS A 15 -10.60 -1.81 -1.83
CA LYS A 15 -11.73 -1.43 -2.68
C LYS A 15 -12.64 -0.48 -1.91
N CYS A 16 -12.90 0.69 -2.46
CA CYS A 16 -13.84 1.65 -1.87
C CYS A 16 -15.26 1.33 -2.31
N TYR A 17 -16.21 1.38 -1.37
CA TYR A 17 -17.60 1.06 -1.64
C TYR A 17 -18.51 2.27 -1.44
N LEU A 18 -19.47 2.45 -2.35
CA LEU A 18 -20.59 3.36 -2.20
C LEU A 18 -21.87 2.60 -2.48
N LEU A 19 -22.78 2.55 -1.49
CA LEU A 19 -24.04 1.80 -1.59
C LEU A 19 -23.87 0.31 -1.99
N GLY A 20 -22.74 -0.30 -1.62
CA GLY A 20 -22.42 -1.70 -1.93
C GLY A 20 -21.72 -1.92 -3.28
N GLU A 21 -21.55 -0.88 -4.09
CA GLU A 21 -20.81 -0.95 -5.36
C GLU A 21 -19.37 -0.46 -5.20
N VAL A 22 -18.44 -1.11 -5.90
CA VAL A 22 -17.03 -0.68 -5.93
C VAL A 22 -16.91 0.56 -6.80
N VAL A 23 -16.53 1.68 -6.20
CA VAL A 23 -16.39 2.98 -6.89
C VAL A 23 -14.94 3.39 -7.12
N GLY A 24 -13.99 2.70 -6.50
CA GLY A 24 -12.58 3.02 -6.66
C GLY A 24 -11.66 2.17 -5.80
N LEU A 25 -10.39 2.58 -5.77
CA LEU A 25 -9.34 2.02 -4.94
C LEU A 25 -8.81 3.09 -4.00
N GLY A 26 -8.59 2.72 -2.74
CA GLY A 26 -8.13 3.59 -1.67
C GLY A 26 -6.67 3.35 -1.29
N PRO A 27 -6.32 3.59 -0.01
CA PRO A 27 -5.02 3.24 0.53
C PRO A 27 -4.71 1.73 0.43
N MET A 28 -3.48 1.35 0.78
CA MET A 28 -3.14 -0.07 0.90
C MET A 28 -4.07 -0.77 1.90
N ASP A 29 -4.46 -2.01 1.62
CA ASP A 29 -5.32 -2.82 2.46
C ASP A 29 -4.49 -3.48 3.57
N PRO A 30 -4.62 -3.04 4.84
CA PRO A 30 -3.83 -3.59 5.94
C PRO A 30 -4.38 -4.93 6.47
N THR A 31 -5.48 -5.44 5.91
CA THR A 31 -6.09 -6.72 6.33
C THR A 31 -5.55 -7.92 5.54
N GLN A 32 -4.83 -7.66 4.44
CA GLN A 32 -4.39 -8.67 3.50
C GLN A 32 -2.91 -9.03 3.69
N ASN A 33 -2.61 -10.33 3.82
CA ASN A 33 -1.22 -10.81 3.97
C ASN A 33 -0.33 -10.47 2.77
N SER A 34 -0.91 -10.40 1.56
CA SER A 34 -0.18 -10.02 0.33
C SER A 34 0.44 -8.62 0.44
N THR A 35 -0.25 -7.68 1.09
CA THR A 35 0.25 -6.32 1.34
C THR A 35 1.55 -6.36 2.14
N TYR A 36 1.59 -7.13 3.23
CA TYR A 36 2.77 -7.24 4.08
C TYR A 36 3.91 -8.01 3.42
N ASN A 37 3.61 -9.03 2.62
CA ASN A 37 4.62 -9.75 1.85
C ASN A 37 5.33 -8.81 0.86
N LEU A 38 4.56 -8.03 0.09
CA LEU A 38 5.11 -7.08 -0.88
C LEU A 38 5.98 -6.01 -0.20
N ILE A 39 5.46 -5.40 0.88
CA ILE A 39 6.19 -4.35 1.61
C ILE A 39 7.47 -4.93 2.23
N GLY A 40 7.41 -6.13 2.80
CA GLY A 40 8.56 -6.80 3.40
C GLY A 40 9.67 -7.09 2.39
N ASP A 41 9.30 -7.58 1.21
CA ASP A 41 10.26 -7.84 0.13
C ASP A 41 10.88 -6.54 -0.40
N LEU A 42 10.06 -5.49 -0.59
CA LEU A 42 10.56 -4.18 -1.01
C LEU A 42 11.52 -3.58 0.03
N PHE A 43 11.17 -3.61 1.32
CA PHE A 43 12.01 -3.03 2.37
C PHE A 43 13.33 -3.77 2.51
N ARG A 44 13.35 -5.08 2.24
CA ARG A 44 14.60 -5.86 2.18
C ARG A 44 15.48 -5.36 1.03
N GLU A 45 14.93 -5.25 -0.18
CA GLU A 45 15.68 -4.73 -1.34
C GLU A 45 16.18 -3.30 -1.11
N VAL A 46 15.32 -2.40 -0.62
CA VAL A 46 15.70 -1.01 -0.31
C VAL A 46 16.87 -0.96 0.68
N GLN A 47 16.86 -1.77 1.74
CA GLN A 47 17.97 -1.81 2.71
C GLN A 47 19.26 -2.42 2.14
N GLU A 48 19.16 -3.35 1.19
CA GLU A 48 20.32 -3.88 0.48
C GLU A 48 20.93 -2.85 -0.47
N VAL A 49 20.10 -2.00 -1.08
CA VAL A 49 20.53 -0.96 -2.04
C VAL A 49 21.05 0.30 -1.34
N PHE A 50 20.38 0.75 -0.28
CA PHE A 50 20.70 2.00 0.42
C PHE A 50 21.38 1.70 1.75
N PRO A 51 22.69 2.00 1.91
CA PRO A 51 23.47 1.60 3.08
C PRO A 51 23.21 2.46 4.33
N ASP A 52 22.35 3.47 4.22
CA ASP A 52 22.02 4.35 5.33
C ASP A 52 21.21 3.60 6.40
N LYS A 53 21.35 4.01 7.66
CA LYS A 53 20.66 3.34 8.78
C LYS A 53 19.16 3.64 8.81
N TYR A 54 18.75 4.71 8.13
CA TYR A 54 17.39 5.22 8.17
C TYR A 54 16.89 5.49 6.77
N PHE A 55 15.63 5.16 6.52
CA PHE A 55 14.90 5.62 5.34
C PHE A 55 13.48 6.00 5.75
N HIS A 56 12.88 6.91 4.99
CA HIS A 56 11.56 7.46 5.31
C HIS A 56 10.47 6.59 4.69
N LEU A 57 9.50 6.17 5.50
CA LEU A 57 8.36 5.35 5.09
C LEU A 57 7.16 6.15 4.53
N GLY A 58 7.21 7.48 4.57
CA GLY A 58 6.04 8.32 4.35
C GLY A 58 5.01 8.15 5.47
N GLY A 59 3.78 7.79 5.09
CA GLY A 59 2.66 7.55 6.03
C GLY A 59 1.73 8.75 6.21
N ASP A 60 1.82 9.74 5.33
CA ASP A 60 1.03 10.97 5.34
C ASP A 60 -0.24 10.87 4.47
N GLU A 61 -1.20 11.75 4.76
CA GLU A 61 -2.44 11.98 3.97
C GLU A 61 -3.25 10.71 3.66
N VAL A 62 -3.34 9.79 4.62
CA VAL A 62 -4.15 8.58 4.49
C VAL A 62 -5.63 8.94 4.54
N ALA A 63 -6.32 8.82 3.40
CA ALA A 63 -7.76 9.00 3.32
C ALA A 63 -8.49 7.80 3.95
N MET A 64 -9.00 7.98 5.17
CA MET A 64 -9.62 6.92 5.97
C MET A 64 -11.01 6.50 5.49
N ASP A 65 -11.71 7.35 4.73
CA ASP A 65 -13.11 7.12 4.34
C ASP A 65 -13.34 5.87 3.47
N CYS A 66 -12.28 5.32 2.86
CA CYS A 66 -12.35 4.13 2.02
C CYS A 66 -12.12 2.81 2.79
N TRP A 67 -11.50 2.89 3.98
CA TRP A 67 -11.28 1.72 4.84
C TRP A 67 -12.56 1.31 5.58
#